data_AF-A0A7U9C338-F1
#
_entry.id   AF-A0A7U9C338-F1
#
_cell.length_a   1.000
_cell.length_b   1.000
_cell.length_c   1.000
_cell.angle_alpha   90.00
_cell.angle_beta   90.00
_cell.angle_gamma   90.00
#
_symmetry.space_group_name_H-M   'P 1'
#
loop_
_entity.id
_entity.type
_entity.pdbx_description
1 polymer ?
#
loop_
_entity_poly.entity_id
_entity_poly.type
_entity_poly.pdbx_seq_one_letter_code
_entity_poly.pdbx_strand_id
1 'polypeptide(L)'
;MELSVKYIDPGYDKFIFDAEKLKEEYQFACEWISSYGIDYQKTRFGDYERDFVEFLNKKGKVEAKESLRVFFNAHLEANELIRIKNVFDKHKELIDLDSIKKAVSGQKFRTGSKKDQSRDFAFELGVATRFIKAGYYVELNNIADLVAQVNGRTLYVECKRIKSQRQLEKRGK
;
A
#
# COMPACT_ATOMS: atom_id res chain seq x y z
N MET A 1 -1.38 -47.67 0.89
CA MET A 1 -2.38 -46.90 1.66
C MET A 1 -2.14 -45.43 1.35
N GLU A 2 -2.86 -44.90 0.36
CA GLU A 2 -2.68 -43.52 -0.12
C GLU A 2 -3.18 -42.52 0.93
N LEU A 3 -2.33 -41.55 1.28
CA LEU A 3 -2.72 -40.37 2.03
C LEU A 3 -3.53 -39.46 1.09
N SER A 4 -4.86 -39.59 1.11
CA SER A 4 -5.73 -38.60 0.48
C SER A 4 -5.58 -37.27 1.23
N VAL A 5 -4.82 -36.34 0.66
CA VAL A 5 -4.84 -34.95 1.10
C VAL A 5 -6.25 -34.44 0.82
N LYS A 6 -7.09 -34.34 1.85
CA LYS A 6 -8.41 -33.72 1.74
C LYS A 6 -8.20 -32.28 1.32
N TYR A 7 -8.49 -31.99 0.05
CA TYR A 7 -8.60 -30.63 -0.45
C TYR A 7 -9.70 -29.94 0.37
N ILE A 8 -9.30 -28.99 1.22
CA ILE A 8 -10.25 -28.08 1.86
C ILE A 8 -10.60 -27.07 0.77
N ASP A 9 -11.73 -27.26 0.10
CA ASP A 9 -12.34 -26.21 -0.72
C ASP A 9 -12.66 -25.06 0.24
N PRO A 10 -11.97 -23.91 0.17
CA PRO A 10 -12.18 -22.83 1.13
C PRO A 10 -13.50 -22.08 0.88
N GLY A 11 -14.32 -22.53 -0.09
CA GLY A 11 -15.52 -21.88 -0.55
C GLY A 11 -15.16 -20.70 -1.43
N TYR A 12 -15.34 -20.85 -2.74
CA TYR A 12 -15.10 -19.75 -3.71
C TYR A 12 -15.91 -18.49 -3.35
N ASP A 13 -17.08 -18.65 -2.71
CA ASP A 13 -17.93 -17.55 -2.24
C ASP A 13 -17.20 -16.62 -1.26
N LYS A 14 -16.38 -17.16 -0.35
CA LYS A 14 -15.62 -16.34 0.61
C LYS A 14 -14.58 -15.49 -0.12
N PHE A 15 -13.89 -16.06 -1.09
CA PHE A 15 -12.92 -15.31 -1.88
C PHE A 15 -13.57 -14.22 -2.73
N ILE A 16 -14.75 -14.49 -3.28
CA ILE A 16 -15.54 -13.49 -4.02
C ILE A 16 -15.94 -12.35 -3.08
N PHE A 17 -16.51 -12.66 -1.92
CA PHE A 17 -16.90 -11.68 -0.91
C PHE A 17 -15.71 -10.82 -0.45
N ASP A 18 -14.58 -11.45 -0.10
CA ASP A 18 -13.38 -10.74 0.33
C ASP A 18 -12.84 -9.82 -0.78
N ALA A 19 -12.93 -10.25 -2.05
CA ALA A 19 -12.53 -9.44 -3.20
C ALA A 19 -13.46 -8.25 -3.46
N GLU A 20 -14.78 -8.43 -3.33
CA GLU A 20 -15.77 -7.36 -3.45
C GLU A 20 -15.58 -6.31 -2.36
N LYS A 21 -15.43 -6.76 -1.11
CA LYS A 21 -15.15 -5.87 0.03
C LYS A 21 -13.86 -5.08 -0.17
N LEU A 22 -12.79 -5.72 -0.66
CA LEU A 22 -11.54 -5.03 -0.93
C LEU A 22 -11.71 -3.96 -2.01
N LYS A 23 -12.52 -4.22 -3.04
CA LYS A 23 -12.82 -3.24 -4.09
C LYS A 23 -13.54 -2.01 -3.51
N GLU A 24 -14.50 -2.22 -2.61
CA GLU A 24 -15.18 -1.13 -1.91
C GLU A 24 -14.22 -0.33 -1.02
N GLU A 25 -13.40 -1.00 -0.22
CA GLU A 25 -12.40 -0.36 0.63
C GLU A 25 -11.39 0.46 -0.20
N TYR A 26 -10.99 -0.06 -1.36
CA TYR A 26 -10.12 0.65 -2.29
C TYR A 26 -10.78 1.91 -2.84
N GLN A 27 -12.04 1.83 -3.23
CA GLN A 27 -12.81 2.98 -3.72
C GLN A 27 -12.89 4.08 -2.64
N PHE A 28 -13.19 3.71 -1.39
CA PHE A 28 -13.19 4.68 -0.29
C PHE A 28 -11.81 5.28 -0.03
N ALA A 29 -10.73 4.54 -0.29
CA ALA A 29 -9.38 5.06 -0.17
C ALA A 29 -9.04 6.06 -1.29
N CYS A 30 -9.50 5.82 -2.52
CA CYS A 30 -9.40 6.76 -3.63
C CYS A 30 -10.21 8.05 -3.37
N GLU A 31 -11.44 7.92 -2.87
CA GLU A 31 -12.28 9.05 -2.48
C GLU A 31 -11.68 9.86 -1.34
N TRP A 32 -11.04 9.17 -0.38
CA TRP A 32 -10.30 9.83 0.69
C TRP A 32 -9.17 10.70 0.15
N ILE A 33 -8.41 10.25 -0.86
CA ILE A 33 -7.42 11.09 -1.55
C ILE A 33 -8.09 12.35 -2.13
N SER A 34 -9.24 12.20 -2.80
CA SER A 34 -9.95 13.34 -3.38
C SER A 34 -10.60 14.28 -2.38
N SER A 35 -10.87 13.83 -1.15
CA SER A 35 -11.30 14.73 -0.07
C SER A 35 -10.26 15.80 0.28
N TYR A 36 -8.98 15.57 -0.07
CA TYR A 36 -7.89 16.55 0.04
C TYR A 36 -7.76 17.45 -1.21
N GLY A 37 -8.71 17.39 -2.15
CA GLY A 37 -8.67 18.18 -3.40
C GLY A 37 -7.69 17.65 -4.44
N ILE A 38 -7.28 16.38 -4.32
CA ILE A 38 -6.41 15.70 -5.28
C ILE A 38 -7.26 14.84 -6.21
N ASP A 39 -7.13 15.06 -7.52
CA ASP A 39 -7.75 14.19 -8.52
C ASP A 39 -7.03 12.83 -8.55
N TYR A 40 -7.58 11.81 -7.87
CA TYR A 40 -6.93 10.50 -7.73
C TYR A 40 -6.76 9.80 -9.08
N GLN A 41 -7.61 10.10 -10.06
CA GLN A 41 -7.55 9.51 -11.41
C GLN A 41 -6.26 9.87 -12.15
N LYS A 42 -5.63 10.99 -11.78
CA LYS A 42 -4.32 11.45 -12.28
C LYS A 42 -3.13 10.90 -11.49
N THR A 43 -3.38 10.11 -10.46
CA THR A 43 -2.34 9.43 -9.68
C THR A 43 -2.18 7.98 -10.16
N ARG A 44 -1.15 7.29 -9.65
CA ARG A 44 -0.98 5.86 -9.88
C ARG A 44 -2.16 5.00 -9.38
N PHE A 45 -2.97 5.51 -8.45
CA PHE A 45 -4.16 4.79 -7.96
C PHE A 45 -5.31 4.80 -8.99
N GLY A 46 -5.45 5.86 -9.79
CA GLY A 46 -6.32 5.83 -10.97
C GLY A 46 -5.85 4.80 -12.00
N ASP A 47 -4.53 4.68 -12.19
CA ASP A 47 -3.97 3.64 -13.06
C ASP A 47 -4.25 2.22 -12.56
N TYR A 48 -4.18 1.99 -11.25
CA TYR A 48 -4.44 0.69 -10.64
C TYR A 48 -5.92 0.29 -10.73
N GLU A 49 -6.84 1.23 -10.61
CA GLU A 49 -8.26 0.97 -10.85
C GLU A 49 -8.48 0.43 -12.28
N ARG A 50 -7.84 1.06 -13.27
CA ARG A 50 -7.86 0.59 -14.67
C ARG A 50 -7.23 -0.79 -14.81
N ASP A 51 -6.12 -1.06 -14.14
CA ASP A 51 -5.48 -2.38 -14.16
C ASP A 51 -6.38 -3.48 -13.60
N PHE A 52 -7.10 -3.21 -12.51
CA PHE A 52 -8.01 -4.19 -11.93
C PHE A 52 -9.16 -4.52 -12.89
N VAL A 53 -9.75 -3.50 -13.52
CA VAL A 53 -10.80 -3.69 -14.54
C VAL A 53 -10.25 -4.45 -15.75
N GLU A 54 -9.06 -4.09 -16.23
CA GLU A 54 -8.43 -4.75 -17.37
C GLU A 54 -8.09 -6.22 -17.07
N PHE A 55 -7.55 -6.51 -15.89
CA PHE A 55 -7.23 -7.87 -15.45
C PHE A 55 -8.47 -8.77 -15.40
N LEU A 56 -9.60 -8.26 -14.88
CA LEU A 56 -10.86 -9.01 -14.80
C LEU A 56 -11.49 -9.24 -16.19
N ASN A 57 -11.39 -8.25 -17.07
CA ASN A 57 -12.00 -8.32 -18.41
C ASN A 57 -11.17 -9.18 -19.39
N LYS A 58 -9.85 -9.24 -19.22
CA LYS A 58 -8.97 -10.06 -20.07
C LYS A 58 -9.00 -11.52 -19.62
N LYS A 59 -9.94 -12.28 -20.18
CA LYS A 59 -10.06 -13.75 -20.04
C LYS A 59 -8.88 -14.50 -20.71
N GLY A 60 -7.69 -14.40 -20.13
CA GLY A 60 -6.58 -15.33 -20.29
C GLY A 60 -5.92 -15.43 -21.68
N LYS A 61 -5.23 -14.37 -22.17
CA LYS A 61 -4.34 -14.51 -23.34
C LYS A 61 -3.03 -13.69 -23.31
N VAL A 62 -2.00 -14.34 -23.86
CA VAL A 62 -0.61 -13.99 -24.29
C VAL A 62 0.42 -13.54 -23.25
N GLU A 63 0.08 -12.83 -22.17
CA GLU A 63 1.10 -12.39 -21.19
C GLU A 63 0.65 -12.57 -19.74
N ALA A 64 0.13 -13.75 -19.40
CA ALA A 64 -0.41 -14.04 -18.07
C ALA A 64 0.57 -13.67 -16.93
N LYS A 65 1.87 -13.91 -17.11
CA LYS A 65 2.90 -13.56 -16.13
C LYS A 65 3.04 -12.06 -15.92
N GLU A 66 3.04 -11.27 -17.00
CA GLU A 66 3.15 -9.81 -16.89
C GLU A 66 1.87 -9.22 -16.31
N SER A 67 0.70 -9.69 -16.79
CA SER A 67 -0.60 -9.28 -16.27
C SER A 67 -0.74 -9.56 -14.77
N LEU A 68 -0.32 -10.75 -14.30
CA LEU A 68 -0.26 -11.07 -12.88
C LEU A 68 0.71 -10.16 -12.13
N ARG A 69 1.89 -9.88 -12.69
CA ARG A 69 2.87 -8.97 -12.07
C ARG A 69 2.30 -7.57 -11.88
N VAL A 70 1.67 -7.01 -12.91
CA VAL A 70 1.01 -5.70 -12.86
C VAL A 70 -0.08 -5.70 -11.79
N PHE A 71 -0.97 -6.70 -11.83
CA PHE A 71 -2.05 -6.86 -10.86
C PHE A 71 -1.54 -6.95 -9.42
N PHE A 72 -0.56 -7.81 -9.14
CA PHE A 72 -0.02 -7.96 -7.78
C PHE A 72 0.67 -6.68 -7.27
N ASN A 73 1.39 -5.96 -8.13
CA ASN A 73 1.98 -4.68 -7.73
C ASN A 73 0.91 -3.64 -7.40
N ALA A 74 -0.10 -3.49 -8.26
CA ALA A 74 -1.24 -2.60 -8.04
C ALA A 74 -1.99 -2.96 -6.74
N HIS A 75 -2.22 -4.26 -6.52
CA HIS A 75 -2.92 -4.79 -5.36
C HIS A 75 -2.16 -4.54 -4.05
N LEU A 76 -0.83 -4.69 -4.04
CA LEU A 76 0.00 -4.40 -2.86
C LEU A 76 -0.08 -2.92 -2.48
N GLU A 77 0.05 -2.00 -3.44
CA GLU A 77 -0.03 -0.56 -3.18
C GLU A 77 -1.45 -0.11 -2.81
N ALA A 78 -2.48 -0.71 -3.40
CA ALA A 78 -3.87 -0.48 -3.01
C ALA A 78 -4.13 -0.85 -1.54
N ASN A 79 -3.65 -2.02 -1.09
CA ASN A 79 -3.76 -2.44 0.30
C ASN A 79 -2.96 -1.54 1.25
N GLU A 80 -1.81 -1.03 0.82
CA GLU A 80 -1.05 -0.03 1.59
C GLU A 80 -1.85 1.27 1.74
N LEU A 81 -2.47 1.76 0.66
CA LEU A 81 -3.32 2.95 0.69
C LEU A 81 -4.54 2.77 1.62
N ILE A 82 -5.25 1.65 1.52
CA ILE A 82 -6.41 1.34 2.39
C ILE A 82 -5.99 1.38 3.86
N ARG A 83 -4.82 0.80 4.19
CA ARG A 83 -4.28 0.79 5.55
C ARG A 83 -3.99 2.20 6.05
N ILE A 84 -3.34 3.02 5.22
CA ILE A 84 -3.04 4.43 5.51
C ILE A 84 -4.35 5.18 5.76
N LYS A 85 -5.30 5.11 4.83
CA LYS A 85 -6.62 5.74 4.95
C LYS A 85 -7.31 5.37 6.25
N ASN A 86 -7.42 4.08 6.55
CA ASN A 86 -8.18 3.59 7.71
C ASN A 86 -7.66 4.11 9.06
N VAL A 87 -6.39 4.50 9.12
CA VAL A 87 -5.80 5.14 10.31
C VAL A 87 -5.92 6.65 10.23
N PHE A 88 -5.40 7.27 9.18
CA PHE A 88 -5.31 8.72 9.11
C PHE A 88 -6.65 9.44 8.88
N ASP A 89 -7.67 8.75 8.39
CA ASP A 89 -9.05 9.28 8.35
C ASP A 89 -9.63 9.47 9.76
N LYS A 90 -9.12 8.73 10.76
CA LYS A 90 -9.48 8.87 12.18
C LYS A 90 -8.54 9.78 12.97
N HIS A 91 -7.37 10.07 12.39
CA HIS A 91 -6.28 10.84 12.99
C HIS A 91 -5.84 11.95 12.02
N LYS A 92 -6.80 12.81 11.63
CA LYS A 92 -6.59 13.84 10.59
C LYS A 92 -5.60 14.91 11.04
N GLU A 93 -5.40 15.08 12.34
CA GLU A 93 -4.41 15.96 12.94
C GLU A 93 -2.96 15.52 12.66
N LEU A 94 -2.73 14.25 12.30
CA LEU A 94 -1.40 13.68 12.06
C LEU A 94 -0.99 13.70 10.58
N ILE A 95 -1.87 14.13 9.67
CA ILE A 95 -1.56 14.16 8.23
C ILE A 95 -2.14 15.41 7.57
N ASP A 96 -1.37 16.00 6.66
CA ASP A 96 -1.80 17.17 5.90
C ASP A 96 -1.89 16.86 4.40
N LEU A 97 -2.39 17.85 3.65
CA LEU A 97 -2.50 17.79 2.20
C LEU A 97 -1.18 17.45 1.51
N ASP A 98 -0.08 18.05 1.96
CA ASP A 98 1.22 17.88 1.31
C ASP A 98 1.79 16.49 1.56
N SER A 99 1.54 15.91 2.73
CA SER A 99 1.82 14.50 3.03
C SER A 99 1.04 13.57 2.11
N ILE A 100 -0.28 13.80 1.93
CA ILE A 100 -1.08 12.99 1.01
C ILE A 100 -0.54 13.12 -0.42
N LYS A 101 -0.32 14.34 -0.91
CA LYS A 101 0.28 14.58 -2.24
C LYS A 101 1.60 13.83 -2.42
N LYS A 102 2.50 13.92 -1.44
CA LYS A 102 3.78 13.23 -1.46
C LYS A 102 3.59 11.73 -1.57
N ALA A 103 2.71 11.13 -0.76
CA ALA A 103 2.43 9.70 -0.74
C ALA A 103 1.84 9.17 -2.06
N VAL A 104 0.93 9.92 -2.68
CA VAL A 104 0.16 9.46 -3.85
C VAL A 104 0.77 9.85 -5.20
N SER A 105 1.73 10.76 -5.20
CA SER A 105 2.44 11.19 -6.42
C SER A 105 3.27 10.08 -7.08
N GLY A 106 3.81 10.34 -8.27
CA GLY A 106 4.73 9.42 -8.95
C GLY A 106 4.04 8.47 -9.93
N GLN A 107 4.85 7.86 -10.78
CA GLN A 107 4.38 7.07 -11.91
C GLN A 107 4.04 5.62 -11.51
N LYS A 108 3.06 5.06 -12.22
CA LYS A 108 2.61 3.66 -12.10
C LYS A 108 3.76 2.64 -12.20
N PHE A 109 4.59 2.75 -13.23
CA PHE A 109 5.74 1.87 -13.45
C PHE A 109 7.06 2.61 -13.18
N ARG A 110 8.08 1.85 -12.76
CA ARG A 110 9.44 2.35 -12.58
C ARG A 110 10.09 2.60 -13.94
N THR A 111 9.91 3.78 -14.51
CA THR A 111 10.54 4.22 -15.77
C THR A 111 12.00 4.60 -15.54
N GLY A 112 12.84 3.68 -15.04
CA GLY A 112 14.28 3.89 -14.86
C GLY A 112 14.71 5.03 -13.92
N SER A 113 13.78 5.85 -13.42
CA SER A 113 14.05 6.94 -12.49
C SER A 113 14.38 6.37 -11.11
N LYS A 114 15.56 6.74 -10.59
CA LYS A 114 16.08 6.24 -9.31
C LYS A 114 15.31 6.74 -8.08
N LYS A 115 14.32 7.63 -8.24
CA LYS A 115 13.65 8.32 -7.12
C LYS A 115 12.21 7.84 -6.99
N ASP A 116 12.00 6.92 -6.06
CA ASP A 116 10.71 6.34 -5.67
C ASP A 116 10.21 6.99 -4.37
N GLN A 117 10.40 8.31 -4.26
CA GLN A 117 10.21 9.06 -3.01
C GLN A 117 8.76 9.01 -2.52
N SER A 118 7.79 8.94 -3.44
CA SER A 118 6.37 8.84 -3.07
C SER A 118 6.03 7.50 -2.43
N ARG A 119 6.59 6.40 -2.95
CA ARG A 119 6.40 5.08 -2.35
C ARG A 119 7.26 4.86 -1.12
N ASP A 120 8.42 5.50 -1.04
CA ASP A 120 9.22 5.55 0.19
C ASP A 120 8.40 6.25 1.29
N PHE A 121 7.81 7.41 1.00
CA PHE A 121 6.93 8.11 1.94
C PHE A 121 5.63 7.37 2.27
N ALA A 122 4.97 6.75 1.27
CA ALA A 122 3.79 5.91 1.54
C ALA A 122 4.13 4.74 2.47
N PHE A 123 5.32 4.16 2.32
CA PHE A 123 5.80 3.11 3.23
C PHE A 123 6.07 3.64 4.64
N GLU A 124 6.64 4.85 4.78
CA GLU A 124 6.82 5.53 6.07
C GLU A 124 5.46 5.72 6.79
N LEU A 125 4.46 6.24 6.08
CA LEU A 125 3.08 6.33 6.58
C LEU A 125 2.53 4.94 6.97
N GLY A 126 2.80 3.93 6.15
CA GLY A 126 2.43 2.54 6.42
C GLY A 126 3.07 2.00 7.71
N VAL A 127 4.31 2.38 8.04
CA VAL A 127 4.94 2.05 9.33
C VAL A 127 4.30 2.84 10.47
N ALA A 128 4.07 4.14 10.31
CA ALA A 128 3.39 4.98 11.29
C ALA A 128 2.02 4.40 11.69
N THR A 129 1.24 3.89 10.71
CA THR A 129 -0.06 3.25 10.99
C THR A 129 0.02 2.11 12.00
N ARG A 130 1.15 1.38 12.05
CA ARG A 130 1.34 0.26 12.98
C ARG A 130 1.52 0.76 14.41
N PHE A 131 2.28 1.83 14.60
CA PHE A 131 2.46 2.47 15.92
C PHE A 131 1.14 3.07 16.42
N ILE A 132 0.43 3.80 15.57
CA ILE A 132 -0.87 4.41 15.91
C ILE A 132 -1.89 3.34 16.30
N LYS A 133 -1.99 2.25 15.51
CA LYS A 133 -2.89 1.13 15.83
C LYS A 133 -2.53 0.39 17.12
N ALA A 134 -1.26 0.45 17.54
CA ALA A 134 -0.81 -0.09 18.81
C ALA A 134 -1.03 0.88 19.99
N GLY A 135 -1.63 2.05 19.76
CA GLY A 135 -1.92 3.05 20.78
C GLY A 135 -0.75 3.97 21.11
N TYR A 136 0.30 3.99 20.29
CA TYR A 136 1.45 4.86 20.50
C TYR A 136 1.27 6.21 19.78
N TYR A 137 1.74 7.26 20.43
CA TYR A 137 1.85 8.58 19.81
C TYR A 137 2.95 8.59 18.74
N VAL A 138 2.66 9.22 17.60
CA VAL A 138 3.57 9.31 16.44
C VAL A 138 3.63 10.75 15.96
N GLU A 139 4.84 11.20 15.65
CA GLU A 139 5.11 12.45 14.93
C GLU A 139 5.76 12.13 13.58
N LEU A 140 5.25 12.76 12.53
CA LEU A 140 5.86 12.80 11.20
C LEU A 140 6.58 14.14 11.06
N ASN A 141 7.87 14.19 11.43
CA ASN A 141 8.67 15.41 11.39
C ASN A 141 9.93 15.22 10.53
N ASN A 142 10.75 16.25 10.36
CA ASN A 142 11.93 16.19 9.48
C ASN A 142 13.20 15.63 10.18
N ILE A 143 13.12 15.17 11.43
CA ILE A 143 14.28 14.68 12.20
C ILE A 143 14.58 13.21 11.87
N ALA A 144 13.53 12.42 11.68
CA ALA A 144 13.56 11.02 11.25
C ALA A 144 12.33 10.75 10.39
N ASP A 145 12.29 9.63 9.67
CA ASP A 145 11.11 9.25 8.88
C ASP A 145 9.83 9.16 9.73
N LEU A 146 9.96 8.72 10.99
CA LEU A 146 8.93 8.86 12.02
C LEU A 146 9.54 8.87 13.44
N VAL A 147 8.88 9.57 14.36
CA VAL A 147 9.21 9.55 15.79
C VAL A 147 8.03 8.97 16.56
N ALA A 148 8.26 7.97 17.41
CA ALA A 148 7.22 7.32 18.19
C ALA A 148 7.53 7.31 19.69
N GLN A 149 6.50 7.48 20.52
CA GLN A 149 6.59 7.34 21.98
C GLN A 149 6.11 5.97 22.41
N VAL A 150 7.03 5.11 22.85
CA VAL A 150 6.75 3.71 23.21
C VAL A 150 7.22 3.46 24.64
N ASN A 151 6.30 3.19 25.56
CA ASN A 151 6.58 2.85 26.95
C ASN A 151 7.55 3.84 27.64
N GLY A 152 7.31 5.14 27.46
CA GLY A 152 8.14 6.21 28.03
C GLY A 152 9.48 6.45 27.33
N ARG A 153 9.70 5.86 26.15
CA ARG A 153 10.90 6.05 25.34
C ARG A 153 10.56 6.67 23.99
N THR A 154 11.38 7.65 23.58
CA THR A 154 11.37 8.20 22.23
C THR A 154 12.13 7.27 21.30
N LEU A 155 11.49 6.78 20.25
CA LEU A 155 12.10 6.03 19.17
C LEU A 155 12.19 6.91 17.92
N TYR A 156 13.39 7.09 17.40
CA TYR A 156 13.64 7.68 16.08
C TYR A 156 13.75 6.54 15.08
N VAL A 157 12.80 6.45 14.17
CA VAL A 157 12.67 5.31 13.27
C VAL A 157 12.98 5.76 11.85
N GLU A 158 13.97 5.09 11.26
CA GLU A 158 14.35 5.25 9.87
C GLU A 158 13.74 4.11 9.04
N CYS A 159 12.97 4.45 8.02
CA CYS A 159 12.35 3.51 7.12
C CYS A 159 13.24 3.23 5.91
N LYS A 160 13.38 1.94 5.58
CA LYS A 160 14.14 1.51 4.40
C LYS A 160 13.40 0.41 3.66
N ARG A 161 12.83 0.76 2.49
CA ARG A 161 12.33 -0.23 1.53
C ARG A 161 13.50 -1.03 0.95
N ILE A 162 13.35 -2.35 0.92
CA ILE A 162 14.27 -3.26 0.24
C ILE A 162 13.82 -3.36 -1.22
N LYS A 163 14.63 -2.83 -2.15
CA LYS A 163 14.27 -2.72 -3.57
C LYS A 163 14.88 -3.83 -4.43
N SER A 164 15.74 -4.68 -3.85
CA SER A 164 16.31 -5.88 -4.49
C SER A 164 16.92 -6.85 -3.48
N GLN A 165 17.08 -8.12 -3.90
CA GLN A 165 17.77 -9.15 -3.12
C GLN A 165 19.20 -8.73 -2.72
N ARG A 166 19.94 -8.10 -3.63
CA ARG A 166 21.29 -7.58 -3.35
C ARG A 166 21.28 -6.51 -2.24
N GLN A 167 20.24 -5.68 -2.17
CA GLN A 167 20.11 -4.70 -1.09
C GLN A 167 19.77 -5.35 0.26
N LEU A 168 18.99 -6.44 0.24
CA LEU A 168 18.72 -7.25 1.42
C LEU A 168 20.02 -7.83 1.97
N GLU A 169 20.81 -8.50 1.13
CA GLU A 169 22.09 -9.12 1.51
C GLU A 169 23.11 -8.10 2.05
N LYS A 170 23.10 -6.87 1.53
CA LYS A 170 23.97 -5.79 2.03
C LYS A 170 23.56 -5.32 3.44
N ARG A 171 22.29 -5.39 3.79
CA ARG A 171 21.72 -4.81 5.02
C ARG A 171 21.42 -5.84 6.11
N GLY A 172 21.37 -7.12 5.78
CA GLY A 172 21.13 -8.23 6.72
C GLY A 172 22.39 -8.86 7.31
N LYS A 173 23.56 -8.28 7.04
CA LYS A 173 24.82 -8.57 7.73
C LYS A 173 25.06 -7.50 8.78
#